data_AF-A0A430Q1D0-F1
#
_entry.id   AF-A0A430Q1D0-F1
#
_cell.length_a   1.000
_cell.length_b   1.000
_cell.length_c   1.000
_cell.angle_alpha   90.00
_cell.angle_beta   90.00
_cell.angle_gamma   90.00
#
_symmetry.space_group_name_H-M   'P 1'
#
loop_
_entity.id
_entity.type
_entity.pdbx_description
1 polymer ?
#
loop_
_entity_poly.entity_id
_entity_poly.type
_entity_poly.pdbx_seq_one_letter_code
_entity_poly.pdbx_strand_id
1 'polypeptide(L)'
;MLKKHRYVMFHIDERGDVRILKEAVRAATYEDFRNDMVEAMKLRDGRYVIYDYEYPNKTTDLFFIMWTPRNLTLSKNMVYASTMGSVKSQFQGIKHTLQAHDLEDISEERFIEVGKQNRLC
;
A
#
# COMPACT_ATOMS: atom_id res chain seq x y z
N MET A 1 -17.25 2.22 -13.66
CA MET A 1 -16.05 1.49 -14.12
C MET A 1 -15.77 0.34 -13.16
N LEU A 2 -15.63 -0.90 -13.66
CA LEU A 2 -15.26 -2.05 -12.84
C LEU A 2 -13.77 -1.96 -12.48
N LYS A 3 -13.46 -2.06 -11.18
CA LYS A 3 -12.07 -2.07 -10.69
C LYS A 3 -11.39 -3.36 -11.17
N LYS A 4 -10.38 -3.25 -12.05
CA LYS A 4 -9.70 -4.39 -12.69
C LYS A 4 -8.69 -5.10 -11.77
N HIS A 5 -8.10 -4.35 -10.84
CA HIS A 5 -7.04 -4.82 -9.96
C HIS A 5 -7.52 -4.81 -8.50
N ARG A 6 -6.97 -5.71 -7.69
CA ARG A 6 -7.18 -5.70 -6.23
C ARG A 6 -6.21 -4.73 -5.56
N TYR A 7 -4.94 -4.81 -5.93
CA TYR A 7 -3.92 -3.84 -5.55
C TYR A 7 -2.92 -3.66 -6.68
N VAL A 8 -2.27 -2.50 -6.69
CA VAL A 8 -1.15 -2.20 -7.58
C VAL A 8 0.02 -1.76 -6.71
N MET A 9 1.17 -2.39 -6.92
CA MET A 9 2.41 -2.06 -6.23
C MET A 9 3.32 -1.25 -7.13
N PHE A 10 3.97 -0.27 -6.53
CA PHE A 10 4.98 0.57 -7.17
C PHE A 10 6.26 0.50 -6.36
N HIS A 11 7.38 0.66 -7.05
CA HIS A 11 8.69 0.83 -6.43
C HIS A 11 9.38 2.06 -7.02
N ILE A 12 10.35 2.58 -6.29
CA ILE A 12 11.28 3.59 -6.79
C ILE A 12 12.47 2.82 -7.38
N ASP A 13 12.79 3.08 -8.64
CA ASP A 13 13.94 2.47 -9.31
C ASP A 13 15.25 3.18 -8.94
N GLU A 14 16.38 2.69 -9.48
CA GLU A 14 17.70 3.25 -9.19
C GLU A 14 17.88 4.71 -9.66
N ARG A 15 17.02 5.19 -10.56
CA ARG A 15 17.04 6.57 -11.06
C ARG A 15 16.19 7.50 -10.20
N GLY A 16 15.42 6.95 -9.26
CA GLY A 16 14.46 7.70 -8.46
C GLY A 16 13.08 7.80 -9.10
N ASP A 17 12.82 7.09 -10.21
CA ASP A 17 11.51 7.11 -10.85
C ASP A 17 10.57 6.10 -10.19
N VAL A 18 9.29 6.47 -10.07
CA VAL A 18 8.24 5.57 -9.57
C VAL A 18 7.72 4.70 -10.72
N ARG A 19 7.87 3.39 -10.58
CA ARG A 19 7.50 2.39 -11.59
C ARG A 19 6.51 1.38 -11.02
N ILE A 20 5.62 0.87 -11.88
CA ILE A 20 4.73 -0.25 -11.52
C ILE A 20 5.59 -1.50 -11.34
N LEU A 21 5.45 -2.15 -10.18
CA LEU A 21 6.09 -3.43 -9.88
C LEU A 21 5.15 -4.61 -10.17
N LYS A 22 3.88 -4.49 -9.77
CA LYS A 22 2.89 -5.57 -9.89
C LYS A 22 1.48 -5.02 -9.94
N GLU A 23 0.66 -5.61 -10.79
CA GLU A 23 -0.78 -5.38 -10.85
C GLU A 23 -1.51 -6.67 -10.46
N ALA A 24 -2.01 -6.75 -9.23
CA ALA A 24 -2.71 -7.94 -8.77
C ALA A 24 -4.12 -8.00 -9.35
N VAL A 25 -4.52 -9.18 -9.83
CA VAL A 25 -5.86 -9.42 -10.37
C VAL A 25 -6.94 -9.15 -9.33
N ARG A 26 -8.17 -8.86 -9.78
CA ARG A 26 -9.29 -8.55 -8.86
C ARG A 26 -9.57 -9.64 -7.81
N ALA A 27 -9.31 -10.89 -8.16
CA ALA A 27 -9.51 -12.05 -7.30
C ALA A 27 -8.39 -12.28 -6.27
N ALA A 28 -7.31 -11.47 -6.29
CA ALA A 28 -6.25 -11.59 -5.30
C ALA A 28 -6.80 -11.38 -3.87
N THR A 29 -6.25 -12.14 -2.94
CA THR A 29 -6.65 -12.21 -1.54
C THR A 29 -5.77 -11.32 -0.67
N TYR A 30 -6.18 -11.13 0.59
CA TYR A 30 -5.32 -10.50 1.59
C TYR A 30 -4.00 -11.24 1.77
N GLU A 31 -4.02 -12.57 1.75
CA GLU A 31 -2.82 -13.39 1.92
C GLU A 31 -1.83 -13.21 0.75
N ASP A 32 -2.34 -13.05 -0.48
CA ASP A 32 -1.49 -12.73 -1.65
C ASP A 32 -0.78 -11.38 -1.46
N PHE A 33 -1.53 -10.37 -1.01
CA PHE A 33 -0.98 -9.06 -0.69
C PHE A 33 0.06 -9.13 0.44
N ARG A 34 -0.24 -9.86 1.51
CA ARG A 34 0.66 -10.06 2.64
C ARG A 34 1.96 -10.74 2.21
N ASN A 35 1.88 -11.76 1.38
CA ASN A 35 3.05 -12.46 0.85
C ASN A 35 3.94 -11.57 -0.02
N ASP A 36 3.35 -10.68 -0.83
CA ASP A 36 4.13 -9.68 -1.59
C ASP A 36 4.87 -8.70 -0.67
N MET A 37 4.27 -8.30 0.47
CA MET A 37 4.93 -7.44 1.46
C MET A 37 6.06 -8.18 2.21
N VAL A 38 5.87 -9.48 2.49
CA VAL A 38 6.93 -10.35 3.02
C VAL A 38 8.10 -10.43 2.04
N GLU A 39 7.84 -10.57 0.74
CA GLU A 39 8.88 -10.56 -0.29
C GLU A 39 9.63 -9.22 -0.31
N ALA A 40 8.91 -8.09 -0.31
CA ALA A 40 9.52 -6.76 -0.25
C ALA A 40 10.42 -6.59 0.99
N MET A 41 9.99 -7.12 2.14
CA MET A 41 10.78 -7.13 3.38
C MET A 41 12.07 -7.95 3.24
N LYS A 42 12.02 -9.13 2.61
CA LYS A 42 13.19 -9.97 2.34
C LYS A 42 14.19 -9.27 1.41
N LEU A 43 13.69 -8.56 0.41
CA LEU A 43 14.48 -7.76 -0.53
C LEU A 43 15.01 -6.45 0.08
N ARG A 44 14.62 -6.10 1.31
CA ARG A 44 15.00 -4.86 2.00
C ARG A 44 14.66 -3.63 1.16
N ASP A 45 13.45 -3.59 0.64
CA ASP A 45 13.01 -2.53 -0.26
C ASP A 45 11.61 -2.01 0.09
N GLY A 46 11.38 -0.72 -0.19
CA GLY A 46 10.10 -0.07 0.07
C GLY A 46 9.09 -0.29 -1.07
N ARG A 47 7.80 -0.05 -0.82
CA ARG A 47 6.75 -0.09 -1.84
C ARG A 47 5.73 1.03 -1.59
N TYR A 48 5.16 1.57 -2.65
CA TYR A 48 3.84 2.19 -2.57
C TYR A 48 2.80 1.19 -3.05
N VAL A 49 1.64 1.18 -2.41
CA VAL A 49 0.55 0.29 -2.79
C VAL A 49 -0.76 1.07 -2.84
N ILE A 50 -1.46 0.96 -3.96
CA ILE A 50 -2.87 1.32 -4.03
C ILE A 50 -3.67 0.05 -3.80
N TYR A 51 -4.38 -0.02 -2.68
CA TYR A 51 -5.11 -1.22 -2.29
C TYR A 51 -6.61 -0.94 -2.21
N ASP A 52 -7.39 -1.68 -3.00
CA ASP A 52 -8.84 -1.69 -2.89
C ASP A 52 -9.31 -2.74 -1.88
N TYR A 53 -9.27 -2.35 -0.61
CA TYR A 53 -9.66 -3.22 0.50
C TYR A 53 -11.18 -3.42 0.51
N GLU A 54 -11.61 -4.68 0.57
CA GLU A 54 -13.01 -5.06 0.67
C GLU A 54 -13.32 -5.53 2.08
N TYR A 55 -14.16 -4.77 2.78
CA TYR A 55 -14.59 -5.09 4.12
C TYR A 55 -15.50 -6.33 4.13
N PRO A 56 -15.68 -7.00 5.28
CA PRO A 56 -16.61 -8.12 5.41
C PRO A 56 -18.05 -7.80 4.96
N ASN A 57 -18.48 -6.54 5.08
CA ASN A 57 -19.78 -6.05 4.61
C ASN A 57 -19.83 -5.74 3.10
N LYS A 58 -18.83 -6.16 2.33
CA LYS A 58 -18.70 -5.98 0.87
C LYS A 58 -18.58 -4.54 0.39
N THR A 59 -18.44 -3.56 1.29
CA THR A 59 -18.03 -2.21 0.90
C THR A 59 -16.53 -2.19 0.62
N THR A 60 -16.08 -1.24 -0.19
CA THR A 60 -14.65 -1.09 -0.52
C THR A 60 -14.19 0.34 -0.29
N ASP A 61 -13.00 0.48 0.28
CA ASP A 61 -12.30 1.76 0.39
C ASP A 61 -10.92 1.64 -0.26
N LEU A 62 -10.49 2.71 -0.93
CA LEU A 62 -9.16 2.80 -1.53
C LEU A 62 -8.16 3.31 -0.50
N PHE A 63 -7.12 2.52 -0.26
CA PHE A 63 -5.99 2.82 0.59
C PHE A 63 -4.77 3.16 -0.25
N PHE A 64 -4.08 4.23 0.14
CA PHE A 64 -2.70 4.46 -0.24
C PHE A 64 -1.81 3.97 0.89
N ILE A 65 -0.92 3.02 0.63
CA ILE A 65 -0.02 2.44 1.62
C ILE A 65 1.41 2.77 1.21
N MET A 66 2.18 3.37 2.12
CA MET A 66 3.63 3.45 2.03
C MET A 66 4.23 2.37 2.91
N TRP A 67 4.80 1.34 2.29
CA TRP A 67 5.51 0.26 2.96
C TRP A 67 7.00 0.56 2.99
N THR A 68 7.57 0.73 4.17
CA THR A 68 9.02 0.85 4.37
C THR A 68 9.47 -0.07 5.50
N PRO A 69 9.95 -1.29 5.17
CA PRO A 69 10.23 -2.28 6.19
C PRO A 69 11.36 -1.80 7.12
N ARG A 70 11.35 -2.17 8.40
CA ARG A 70 12.33 -1.66 9.39
C ARG A 70 13.80 -1.94 9.03
N ASN A 71 14.06 -2.94 8.20
CA ASN A 71 15.40 -3.30 7.71
C ASN A 71 15.82 -2.52 6.44
N LEU A 72 15.00 -1.59 5.95
CA LEU A 72 15.30 -0.70 4.83
C LEU A 72 16.43 0.27 5.21
N THR A 73 17.30 0.60 4.24
CA THR A 73 18.35 1.59 4.48
C THR A 73 17.76 2.98 4.73
N LEU A 74 18.41 3.77 5.60
CA LEU A 74 17.95 5.11 5.94
C LEU A 74 17.75 5.98 4.68
N SER A 75 18.70 5.94 3.74
CA SER A 75 18.62 6.70 2.49
C SER A 75 17.39 6.33 1.68
N LYS A 76 17.08 5.04 1.51
CA LYS A 76 15.87 4.61 0.79
C LYS A 76 14.61 5.03 1.54
N ASN A 77 14.56 4.86 2.86
CA ASN A 77 13.42 5.27 3.67
C ASN A 77 13.13 6.78 3.51
N MET A 78 14.18 7.60 3.48
CA MET A 78 14.05 9.03 3.24
C MET A 78 13.46 9.35 1.85
N VAL A 79 13.87 8.63 0.81
CA VAL A 79 13.30 8.82 -0.54
C VAL A 79 11.82 8.47 -0.54
N TYR A 80 11.42 7.32 0.01
CA TYR A 80 10.00 6.95 0.11
C TYR A 80 9.19 7.96 0.93
N ALA A 81 9.73 8.47 2.04
CA ALA A 81 9.04 9.48 2.84
C ALA A 81 8.88 10.81 2.08
N SER A 82 9.93 11.28 1.38
CA SER A 82 9.92 12.57 0.68
C SER A 82 9.04 12.55 -0.57
N THR A 83 8.97 11.42 -1.29
CA THR A 83 8.15 11.31 -2.51
C THR A 83 6.69 10.93 -2.22
N MET A 84 6.33 10.54 -1.00
CA MET A 84 5.00 10.04 -0.63
C MET A 84 3.87 10.99 -1.06
N GLY A 85 4.00 12.29 -0.77
CA GLY A 85 2.97 13.29 -1.08
C GLY A 85 2.77 13.48 -2.59
N SER A 86 3.86 13.49 -3.36
CA SER A 86 3.83 13.64 -4.82
C SER A 86 3.20 12.42 -5.49
N VAL A 87 3.54 11.22 -5.03
CA VAL A 87 2.97 9.97 -5.55
C VAL A 87 1.49 9.87 -5.22
N LYS A 88 1.10 10.14 -3.96
CA LYS A 88 -0.30 10.11 -3.53
C LYS A 88 -1.16 11.06 -4.35
N SER A 89 -0.68 12.26 -4.67
CA SER A 89 -1.46 13.26 -5.41
C SER A 89 -1.77 12.86 -6.85
N GLN A 90 -1.04 11.89 -7.43
CA GLN A 90 -1.37 11.33 -8.74
C GLN A 90 -2.62 10.44 -8.72
N PHE A 91 -3.08 10.01 -7.55
CA PHE A 91 -4.22 9.11 -7.40
C PHE A 91 -5.42 9.85 -6.82
N GLN A 92 -6.56 9.71 -7.49
CA GLN A 92 -7.84 10.26 -7.02
C GLN A 92 -8.66 9.19 -6.29
N GLY A 93 -9.52 9.63 -5.37
CA GLY A 93 -10.44 8.75 -4.65
C GLY A 93 -9.79 7.90 -3.54
N ILE A 94 -8.53 8.16 -3.19
CA ILE A 94 -7.89 7.61 -1.99
C ILE A 94 -8.64 8.13 -0.77
N LYS A 95 -9.24 7.20 -0.01
CA LYS A 95 -9.97 7.53 1.22
C LYS A 95 -9.07 7.52 2.43
N HIS A 96 -8.10 6.61 2.45
CA HIS A 96 -7.25 6.37 3.61
C HIS A 96 -5.79 6.30 3.20
N THR A 97 -4.91 6.75 4.10
CA THR A 97 -3.45 6.68 3.91
C THR A 97 -2.85 5.96 5.10
N LEU A 98 -1.99 4.99 4.81
CA LEU A 98 -1.34 4.14 5.80
C LEU A 98 0.17 4.16 5.57
N GLN A 99 0.92 4.33 6.64
CA GLN A 99 2.37 4.09 6.65
C GLN A 99 2.59 2.80 7.43
N ALA A 100 3.36 1.88 6.84
CA ALA A 100 3.56 0.55 7.39
C ALA A 100 5.04 0.16 7.34
N HIS A 101 5.51 -0.40 8.45
CA HIS A 101 6.90 -0.79 8.64
C HIS A 101 7.07 -2.28 8.96
N ASP A 102 6.00 -2.94 9.33
CA ASP A 102 5.93 -4.37 9.56
C ASP A 102 4.54 -4.94 9.19
N LEU A 103 4.41 -6.26 9.29
CA LEU A 103 3.19 -6.95 8.84
C LEU A 103 1.97 -6.64 9.74
N GLU A 104 2.19 -6.18 10.98
CA GLU A 104 1.11 -5.84 11.89
C GLU A 104 0.43 -4.53 11.45
N ASP A 105 1.22 -3.59 10.93
CA ASP A 105 0.71 -2.33 10.36
C ASP A 105 -0.21 -2.54 9.14
N ILE A 106 -0.16 -3.71 8.50
CA ILE A 106 -1.02 -4.09 7.36
C ILE A 106 -1.94 -5.27 7.69
N SER A 107 -2.24 -5.50 8.97
CA SER A 107 -3.24 -6.48 9.39
C SER A 107 -4.65 -6.09 8.90
N GLU A 108 -5.53 -7.08 8.71
CA GLU A 108 -6.94 -6.80 8.36
C GLU A 108 -7.63 -5.97 9.44
N GLU A 109 -7.28 -6.19 10.72
CA GLU A 109 -7.72 -5.40 11.86
C GLU A 109 -7.34 -3.93 11.70
N ARG A 110 -6.12 -3.64 11.26
CA ARG A 110 -5.64 -2.27 11.06
C ARG A 110 -6.40 -1.56 9.94
N PHE A 111 -6.67 -2.24 8.82
CA PHE A 111 -7.49 -1.67 7.74
C PHE A 111 -8.92 -1.37 8.19
N ILE A 112 -9.49 -2.22 9.06
CA ILE A 112 -10.82 -2.00 9.64
C ILE A 112 -10.81 -0.81 10.60
N GLU A 113 -9.81 -0.70 11.46
CA GLU A 113 -9.66 0.40 12.41
C GLU A 113 -9.56 1.76 11.70
N VAL A 114 -8.63 1.89 10.76
CA VAL A 114 -8.43 3.12 9.96
C VAL A 114 -9.69 3.43 9.14
N GLY A 115 -10.32 2.39 8.58
CA GLY A 115 -11.57 2.52 7.83
C GLY A 115 -12.74 3.08 8.64
N LYS A 116 -12.81 2.76 9.93
CA LYS A 116 -13.87 3.22 10.84
C LYS A 116 -13.66 4.66 11.32
N GLN A 117 -12.41 5.08 11.54
CA GLN A 117 -12.09 6.42 12.07
C GLN A 117 -12.60 7.57 11.18
N ASN A 118 -12.74 7.36 9.86
CA ASN A 118 -13.26 8.36 8.93
C ASN A 118 -14.77 8.27 8.64
N ARG A 119 -15.53 7.39 9.32
CA ARG A 119 -17.00 7.28 9.16
C ARG A 119 -17.80 7.91 10.31
N LEU A 120 -17.13 8.55 11.27
CA LEU A 120 -17.74 9.21 12.44
C LEU A 120 -17.73 10.75 12.34
N CYS A 121 -17.70 11.29 11.11
CA CYS A 121 -17.84 12.72 10.85
C CYS A 121 -19.04 12.97 9.94
#